data_AF-A0A5C5RBA8-F1
#
_entry.id   AF-A0A5C5RBA8-F1
#
_cell.length_a   1.000
_cell.length_b   1.000
_cell.length_c   1.000
_cell.angle_alpha   90.00
_cell.angle_beta   90.00
_cell.angle_gamma   90.00
#
_symmetry.space_group_name_H-M   'P 1'
#
loop_
_entity.id
_entity.type
_entity.pdbx_description
1 polymer ?
#
loop_
_entity_poly.entity_id
_entity_poly.type
_entity_poly.pdbx_seq_one_letter_code
_entity_poly.pdbx_strand_id
1 'polypeptide(L)'
;MRHIRVISPPDRTDAVLALFRSRPGVTHITLAPASAIVPAGDVVGADVTREAAHRVLQGLEELRIPGAGAVTVSSVDTVLSDAAEAAEKAVPGDPSDAVVWEELTARTREESTLNATFLAFLVLAVLLAAIGVVTNSPVTVVGAMVVGPEFGPLAAIAVALATRRLSFAVRPVIALSVGFPVAMLCTWLGAEAALAAGLFTADVLDSAGQVDFIYRVGPFSLIVALLAGAAGMISLVTAKSAALVGVFISVTTVPAAGYAVVAATVGAWQRAAESTGQLAINLVGIVIAGVLVLVLRPAAWRDLREQVGL
;
A
#
# COMPACT_ATOMS: atom_id res chain seq x y z
N MET A 1 1.68 20.14 -5.38
CA MET A 1 0.43 20.62 -4.73
C MET A 1 -0.70 19.59 -4.84
N ARG A 2 -1.84 19.84 -4.16
CA ARG A 2 -3.10 19.10 -4.24
C ARG A 2 -4.22 20.07 -4.58
N HIS A 3 -5.09 19.71 -5.52
CA HIS A 3 -6.29 20.48 -5.80
C HIS A 3 -7.44 19.91 -4.97
N ILE A 4 -8.07 20.75 -4.14
CA ILE A 4 -9.22 20.38 -3.33
C ILE A 4 -10.45 21.05 -3.94
N ARG A 5 -11.40 20.22 -4.37
CA ARG A 5 -12.72 20.64 -4.84
C ARG A 5 -13.76 20.26 -3.80
N VAL A 6 -14.56 21.23 -3.41
CA VAL A 6 -15.61 21.12 -2.41
C VAL A 6 -16.95 21.45 -3.06
N ILE A 7 -17.94 20.57 -2.89
CA ILE A 7 -19.34 20.94 -3.07
C ILE A 7 -19.87 21.30 -1.68
N SER A 8 -20.22 22.56 -1.48
CA SER A 8 -20.71 23.09 -0.20
C SER A 8 -22.18 23.46 -0.28
N PRO A 9 -22.99 23.15 0.75
CA PRO A 9 -24.27 23.81 0.96
C PRO A 9 -24.08 25.33 1.02
N PRO A 10 -25.02 26.14 0.47
CA PRO A 10 -24.87 27.60 0.41
C PRO A 10 -24.70 28.26 1.79
N ASP A 11 -25.27 27.69 2.86
CA ASP A 11 -25.15 28.19 4.23
C ASP A 11 -23.75 28.03 4.83
N ARG A 12 -22.88 27.21 4.22
CA ARG A 12 -21.52 26.92 4.71
C ARG A 12 -20.41 27.42 3.81
N THR A 13 -20.74 27.92 2.63
CA THR A 13 -19.75 28.37 1.63
C THR A 13 -18.81 29.44 2.19
N ASP A 14 -19.33 30.42 2.94
CA ASP A 14 -18.49 31.45 3.57
C ASP A 14 -17.52 30.87 4.60
N ALA A 15 -17.94 29.86 5.35
CA ALA A 15 -17.08 29.17 6.31
C ALA A 15 -15.95 28.39 5.61
N VAL A 16 -16.25 27.74 4.48
CA VAL A 16 -15.25 27.06 3.64
C VAL A 16 -14.24 28.05 3.07
N LEU A 17 -14.71 29.20 2.55
CA LEU A 17 -13.82 30.25 2.04
C LEU A 17 -12.96 30.86 3.14
N ALA A 18 -13.51 31.08 4.34
CA ALA A 18 -12.76 31.56 5.48
C ALA A 18 -11.68 30.55 5.93
N LEU A 19 -12.01 29.25 5.93
CA LEU A 19 -11.05 28.18 6.18
C LEU A 19 -9.90 28.23 5.15
N PHE A 20 -10.20 28.32 3.86
CA PHE A 20 -9.17 28.37 2.82
C PHE A 20 -8.29 29.62 2.93
N ARG A 21 -8.89 30.80 3.18
CA ARG A 21 -8.14 32.06 3.30
C ARG A 21 -7.26 32.15 4.56
N SER A 22 -7.66 31.49 5.65
CA SER A 22 -6.94 31.55 6.92
C SER A 22 -5.74 30.61 7.01
N ARG A 23 -5.63 29.64 6.08
CA ARG A 23 -4.61 28.59 6.14
C ARG A 23 -3.41 28.95 5.26
N PRO A 24 -2.19 29.07 5.82
CA PRO A 24 -0.99 29.20 4.99
C PRO A 24 -0.83 27.94 4.14
N GLY A 25 -0.33 28.10 2.91
CA GLY A 25 -0.21 26.99 1.96
C GLY A 25 -1.44 26.72 1.09
N VAL A 26 -2.49 27.54 1.21
CA VAL A 26 -3.66 27.51 0.32
C VAL A 26 -3.55 28.67 -0.68
N THR A 27 -3.77 28.39 -1.96
CA THR A 27 -3.77 29.35 -3.06
C THR A 27 -4.83 29.00 -4.10
N HIS A 28 -4.95 29.81 -5.16
CA HIS A 28 -5.88 29.60 -6.29
C HIS A 28 -7.32 29.28 -5.85
N ILE A 29 -7.81 30.02 -4.84
CA ILE A 29 -9.17 29.83 -4.34
C ILE A 29 -10.17 30.28 -5.40
N THR A 30 -11.07 29.38 -5.79
CA THR A 30 -12.15 29.63 -6.76
C THR A 30 -13.50 29.38 -6.13
N LEU A 31 -14.52 30.10 -6.58
CA LEU A 31 -15.91 29.94 -6.17
C LEU A 31 -16.80 29.99 -7.41
N ALA A 32 -17.63 28.96 -7.58
CA ALA A 32 -18.73 28.94 -8.53
C ALA A 32 -20.05 28.75 -7.76
N PRO A 33 -20.80 29.84 -7.53
CA PRO A 33 -22.07 29.78 -6.80
C PRO A 33 -23.13 28.98 -7.58
N ALA A 34 -23.92 28.19 -6.86
CA ALA A 34 -25.05 27.41 -7.36
C ALA A 34 -24.74 26.54 -8.60
N SER A 35 -23.48 26.11 -8.77
CA SER A 35 -23.04 25.35 -9.94
C SER A 35 -23.15 23.84 -9.76
N ALA A 36 -23.25 23.34 -8.53
CA ALA A 36 -23.45 21.92 -8.26
C ALA A 36 -24.94 21.57 -8.24
N ILE A 37 -25.31 20.47 -8.93
CA ILE A 37 -26.71 20.02 -9.06
C ILE A 37 -27.01 18.91 -8.05
N VAL A 38 -26.14 17.88 -7.96
CA VAL A 38 -26.30 16.76 -7.02
C VAL A 38 -24.92 16.39 -6.44
N PRO A 39 -24.68 16.61 -5.13
CA PRO A 39 -25.51 17.40 -4.21
C PRO A 39 -25.62 18.87 -4.68
N ALA A 40 -26.75 19.51 -4.41
CA ALA A 40 -27.00 20.90 -4.81
C ALA A 40 -26.20 21.87 -3.93
N GLY A 41 -25.54 22.87 -4.53
CA GLY A 41 -24.78 23.87 -3.79
C GLY A 41 -23.72 24.60 -4.61
N ASP A 42 -22.79 25.21 -3.89
CA ASP A 42 -21.67 25.95 -4.46
C ASP A 42 -20.47 25.04 -4.67
N VAL A 43 -19.68 25.31 -5.70
CA VAL A 43 -18.38 24.64 -5.90
C VAL A 43 -17.28 25.59 -5.47
N VAL A 44 -16.50 25.17 -4.47
CA VAL A 44 -15.30 25.89 -4.01
C VAL A 44 -14.08 25.05 -4.35
N GLY A 45 -13.10 25.66 -5.01
CA GLY A 45 -11.83 25.03 -5.35
C GLY A 45 -10.65 25.74 -4.67
N ALA A 46 -9.59 25.03 -4.36
CA ALA A 46 -8.31 25.63 -3.99
C ALA A 46 -7.15 24.69 -4.26
N ASP A 47 -5.98 25.25 -4.55
CA ASP A 47 -4.73 24.50 -4.59
C ASP A 47 -4.03 24.62 -3.25
N VAL A 48 -3.64 23.48 -2.70
CA VAL A 48 -3.10 23.35 -1.35
C VAL A 48 -1.76 22.65 -1.39
N THR A 49 -0.78 23.16 -0.65
CA THR A 49 0.50 22.48 -0.40
C THR A 49 0.25 21.13 0.29
N ARG A 50 1.16 20.16 0.11
CA ARG A 50 0.93 18.81 0.64
C ARG A 50 0.94 18.81 2.17
N GLU A 51 1.75 19.69 2.74
CA GLU A 51 1.94 20.00 4.15
C GLU A 51 0.68 20.62 4.79
N ALA A 52 -0.07 21.42 4.04
CA ALA A 52 -1.30 22.04 4.52
C ALA A 52 -2.56 21.19 4.26
N ALA A 53 -2.48 20.19 3.38
CA ALA A 53 -3.62 19.41 2.94
C ALA A 53 -4.39 18.74 4.10
N HIS A 54 -3.69 18.05 5.00
CA HIS A 54 -4.34 17.36 6.13
C HIS A 54 -5.16 18.33 7.00
N ARG A 55 -4.55 19.47 7.35
CA ARG A 55 -5.16 20.54 8.13
C ARG A 55 -6.39 21.17 7.46
N VAL A 56 -6.39 21.29 6.14
CA VAL A 56 -7.54 21.77 5.37
C VAL A 56 -8.65 20.72 5.37
N LEU A 57 -8.32 19.45 5.16
CA LEU A 57 -9.29 18.35 5.16
C LEU A 57 -9.96 18.19 6.53
N GLN A 58 -9.20 18.25 7.62
CA GLN A 58 -9.72 18.24 8.99
C GLN A 58 -10.71 19.39 9.22
N GLY A 59 -10.39 20.61 8.78
CA GLY A 59 -11.31 21.75 8.88
C GLY A 59 -12.61 21.54 8.09
N LEU A 60 -12.55 20.89 6.92
CA LEU A 60 -13.74 20.54 6.14
C LEU A 60 -14.59 19.46 6.81
N GLU A 61 -13.95 18.50 7.51
CA GLU A 61 -14.65 17.52 8.34
C GLU A 61 -15.35 18.16 9.54
N GLU A 62 -14.69 19.09 10.23
CA GLU A 62 -15.27 19.87 11.34
C GLU A 62 -16.49 20.69 10.89
N LEU A 63 -16.43 21.26 9.69
CA LEU A 63 -17.56 21.93 9.02
C LEU A 63 -18.64 20.96 8.51
N ARG A 64 -18.43 19.64 8.69
CA ARG A 64 -19.33 18.55 8.27
C ARG A 64 -19.69 18.61 6.79
N ILE A 65 -18.75 19.05 5.96
CA ILE A 65 -18.93 19.13 4.51
C ILE A 65 -19.11 17.75 3.87
N PRO A 66 -18.31 16.70 4.21
CA PRO A 66 -18.49 15.38 3.60
C PRO A 66 -19.88 14.76 3.79
N GLY A 67 -20.60 15.14 4.85
CA GLY A 67 -21.95 14.63 5.12
C GLY A 67 -23.08 15.35 4.37
N ALA A 68 -22.85 16.58 3.90
CA ALA A 68 -23.88 17.42 3.28
C ALA A 68 -23.55 17.82 1.83
N GLY A 69 -22.33 17.55 1.38
CA GLY A 69 -21.83 17.92 0.07
C GLY A 69 -20.81 16.89 -0.42
N ALA A 70 -19.66 17.36 -0.90
CA ALA A 70 -18.57 16.48 -1.30
C ALA A 70 -17.22 17.16 -1.14
N VAL A 71 -16.18 16.37 -0.87
CA VAL A 71 -14.78 16.80 -0.92
C VAL A 71 -14.06 15.86 -1.86
N THR A 72 -13.35 16.41 -2.85
CA THR A 72 -12.53 15.66 -3.80
C THR A 72 -11.13 16.25 -3.79
N VAL A 73 -10.12 15.39 -3.74
CA VAL A 73 -8.72 15.77 -3.72
C VAL A 73 -8.03 15.14 -4.92
N SER A 74 -7.33 15.93 -5.73
CA SER A 74 -6.52 15.45 -6.85
C SER A 74 -5.08 15.95 -6.76
N SER A 75 -4.16 15.22 -7.40
CA SER A 75 -2.78 15.68 -7.57
C SER A 75 -2.70 16.73 -8.68
N VAL A 76 -1.89 17.76 -8.44
CA VAL A 76 -1.51 18.71 -9.51
C VAL A 76 -0.07 18.42 -9.86
N ASP A 77 0.15 17.99 -11.11
CA ASP A 77 1.46 17.54 -11.59
C ASP A 77 2.43 18.71 -11.79
N THR A 78 1.92 19.82 -12.32
CA THR A 78 2.70 21.03 -12.60
C THR A 78 1.88 22.27 -12.27
N VAL A 79 2.49 23.21 -11.55
CA VAL A 79 1.93 24.54 -11.27
C VAL A 79 2.95 25.60 -11.66
N LEU A 80 2.54 26.57 -12.47
CA LEU A 80 3.36 27.74 -12.82
C LEU A 80 2.67 28.98 -12.24
N SER A 81 3.06 29.37 -11.03
CA SER A 81 2.43 30.49 -10.33
C SER A 81 3.29 30.98 -9.18
N ASP A 82 3.57 32.28 -9.14
CA ASP A 82 4.26 32.94 -8.02
C ASP A 82 3.46 32.79 -6.72
N ALA A 83 2.13 32.77 -6.80
CA ALA A 83 1.26 32.57 -5.64
C ALA A 83 1.34 31.14 -5.10
N ALA A 84 1.61 30.15 -5.96
CA ALA A 84 1.88 28.79 -5.53
C ALA A 84 3.25 28.65 -4.86
N GLU A 85 4.28 29.27 -5.43
CA GLU A 85 5.62 29.29 -4.84
C GLU A 85 5.62 30.01 -3.47
N ALA A 86 4.88 31.12 -3.37
CA ALA A 86 4.69 31.82 -2.09
C ALA A 86 3.93 30.96 -1.06
N ALA A 87 2.92 30.21 -1.49
CA ALA A 87 2.19 29.29 -0.63
C ALA A 87 3.08 28.13 -0.12
N GLU A 88 3.95 27.58 -0.97
CA GLU A 88 4.95 26.58 -0.57
C GLU A 88 5.95 27.15 0.44
N LYS A 89 6.50 28.35 0.19
CA LYS A 89 7.41 29.03 1.13
C LYS A 89 6.76 29.39 2.47
N ALA A 90 5.45 29.61 2.48
CA ALA A 90 4.70 30.00 3.68
C ALA A 90 4.46 28.84 4.66
N VAL A 91 4.65 27.59 4.22
CA VAL A 91 4.48 26.40 5.08
C VAL A 91 5.83 25.75 5.34
N PRO A 92 6.25 25.58 6.61
CA PRO A 92 7.51 24.92 6.91
C PRO A 92 7.39 23.40 6.66
N GLY A 93 8.34 22.84 5.94
CA GLY A 93 8.45 21.39 5.69
C GLY A 93 8.98 21.09 4.30
N ASP A 94 9.39 19.84 4.08
CA ASP A 94 9.59 19.30 2.73
C ASP A 94 8.29 18.61 2.30
N PRO A 95 7.77 18.84 1.08
CA PRO A 95 6.54 18.20 0.61
C PRO A 95 6.62 16.67 0.62
N SER A 96 7.81 16.10 0.46
CA SER A 96 8.02 14.66 0.51
C SER A 96 7.85 14.08 1.93
N ASP A 97 7.97 14.91 2.96
CA ASP A 97 7.78 14.53 4.36
C ASP A 97 6.32 14.61 4.82
N ALA A 98 5.47 15.35 4.11
CA ALA A 98 4.05 15.47 4.39
C ALA A 98 3.26 14.19 4.06
N VAL A 99 2.48 13.73 5.04
CA VAL A 99 1.59 12.57 4.92
C VAL A 99 0.15 13.06 4.84
N VAL A 100 -0.51 12.78 3.72
CA VAL A 100 -1.96 13.04 3.57
C VAL A 100 -2.69 11.76 3.92
N TRP A 101 -3.18 11.65 5.16
CA TRP A 101 -3.76 10.42 5.70
C TRP A 101 -4.97 9.92 4.93
N GLU A 102 -5.79 10.83 4.42
CA GLU A 102 -6.98 10.53 3.64
C GLU A 102 -6.60 9.90 2.31
N GLU A 103 -5.53 10.40 1.66
CA GLU A 103 -4.98 9.84 0.42
C GLU A 103 -4.34 8.47 0.68
N LEU A 104 -3.55 8.34 1.76
CA LEU A 104 -2.91 7.07 2.14
C LEU A 104 -3.96 5.99 2.45
N THR A 105 -5.02 6.35 3.18
CA THR A 105 -6.12 5.46 3.54
C THR A 105 -6.94 5.06 2.31
N ALA A 106 -7.22 6.00 1.40
CA ALA A 106 -7.92 5.70 0.15
C ALA A 106 -7.12 4.74 -0.73
N ARG A 107 -5.84 5.03 -0.98
CA ARG A 107 -4.94 4.17 -1.78
C ARG A 107 -4.83 2.77 -1.20
N THR A 108 -4.54 2.66 0.10
CA THR A 108 -4.42 1.35 0.76
C THR A 108 -5.74 0.58 0.75
N ARG A 109 -6.89 1.25 0.85
CA ARG A 109 -8.21 0.60 0.76
C ARG A 109 -8.49 0.04 -0.63
N GLU A 110 -8.16 0.76 -1.70
CA GLU A 110 -8.34 0.27 -3.07
C GLU A 110 -7.48 -0.96 -3.35
N GLU A 111 -6.20 -0.91 -2.95
CA GLU A 111 -5.24 -1.99 -3.19
C GLU A 111 -5.43 -3.21 -2.27
N SER A 112 -6.18 -3.10 -1.17
CA SER A 112 -6.31 -4.17 -0.15
C SER A 112 -7.57 -5.03 -0.24
N THR A 113 -8.36 -4.89 -1.31
CA THR A 113 -9.59 -5.67 -1.47
C THR A 113 -9.33 -7.04 -2.08
N LEU A 114 -9.87 -8.09 -1.45
CA LEU A 114 -9.94 -9.41 -2.07
C LEU A 114 -10.88 -9.32 -3.29
N ASN A 115 -10.31 -9.43 -4.47
CA ASN A 115 -11.04 -9.44 -5.73
C ASN A 115 -10.43 -10.47 -6.70
N ALA A 116 -11.11 -10.74 -7.82
CA ALA A 116 -10.65 -11.73 -8.79
C ALA A 116 -9.29 -11.38 -9.42
N THR A 117 -9.00 -10.08 -9.61
CA THR A 117 -7.73 -9.61 -10.17
C THR A 117 -6.57 -9.85 -9.21
N PHE A 118 -6.77 -9.52 -7.92
CA PHE A 118 -5.81 -9.82 -6.85
C PHE A 118 -5.50 -11.32 -6.78
N LEU A 119 -6.53 -12.17 -6.78
CA LEU A 119 -6.34 -13.62 -6.77
C LEU A 119 -5.61 -14.13 -8.01
N ALA A 120 -5.98 -13.64 -9.20
CA ALA A 120 -5.32 -14.04 -10.44
C ALA A 120 -3.83 -13.67 -10.44
N PHE A 121 -3.49 -12.43 -10.08
CA PHE A 121 -2.09 -12.00 -10.00
C PHE A 121 -1.30 -12.79 -8.96
N LEU A 122 -1.88 -13.04 -7.78
CA LEU A 122 -1.21 -13.81 -6.73
C LEU A 122 -1.00 -15.27 -7.13
N VAL A 123 -1.99 -15.91 -7.77
CA VAL A 123 -1.85 -17.27 -8.34
C VAL A 123 -0.74 -17.31 -9.39
N LEU A 124 -0.71 -16.36 -10.33
CA LEU A 124 0.33 -16.27 -11.35
C LEU A 124 1.71 -16.04 -10.73
N ALA A 125 1.82 -15.18 -9.72
CA ALA A 125 3.06 -14.92 -9.01
C ALA A 125 3.59 -16.18 -8.32
N VAL A 126 2.75 -16.92 -7.60
CA VAL A 126 3.16 -18.17 -6.91
C VAL A 126 3.49 -19.29 -7.92
N LEU A 127 2.77 -19.39 -9.04
CA LEU A 127 3.11 -20.30 -10.14
C LEU A 127 4.48 -19.97 -10.75
N LEU A 128 4.74 -18.70 -11.07
CA LEU A 128 6.04 -18.26 -11.58
C LEU A 128 7.16 -18.52 -10.56
N ALA A 129 6.89 -18.31 -9.27
CA ALA A 129 7.85 -18.62 -8.21
C ALA A 129 8.15 -20.11 -8.15
N ALA A 130 7.15 -20.99 -8.22
CA ALA A 130 7.32 -22.44 -8.26
C ALA A 130 8.11 -22.89 -9.50
N ILE A 131 7.83 -22.33 -10.68
CA ILE A 131 8.64 -22.56 -11.89
C ILE A 131 10.08 -22.10 -11.65
N GLY A 132 10.28 -20.94 -11.03
CA GLY A 132 11.60 -20.42 -10.67
C GLY A 132 12.38 -21.34 -9.73
N VAL A 133 11.71 -21.95 -8.74
CA VAL A 133 12.28 -22.98 -7.86
C VAL A 133 12.71 -24.19 -8.68
N VAL A 134 11.78 -24.77 -9.46
CA VAL A 134 12.00 -26.00 -10.25
C VAL A 134 13.10 -25.82 -11.29
N THR A 135 13.16 -24.65 -11.93
CA THR A 135 14.17 -24.32 -12.95
C THR A 135 15.47 -23.76 -12.37
N ASN A 136 15.56 -23.59 -11.04
CA ASN A 136 16.70 -22.98 -10.37
C ASN A 136 17.09 -21.62 -11.02
N SER A 137 16.10 -20.80 -11.37
CA SER A 137 16.26 -19.53 -12.10
C SER A 137 15.97 -18.31 -11.22
N PRO A 138 17.00 -17.62 -10.68
CA PRO A 138 16.81 -16.38 -9.92
C PRO A 138 16.03 -15.31 -10.70
N VAL A 139 16.22 -15.23 -12.01
CA VAL A 139 15.55 -14.24 -12.87
C VAL A 139 14.05 -14.48 -12.92
N THR A 140 13.61 -15.74 -13.04
CA THR A 140 12.19 -16.10 -13.02
C THR A 140 11.57 -15.81 -11.66
N VAL A 141 12.33 -16.05 -10.58
CA VAL A 141 11.91 -15.77 -9.20
C VAL A 141 11.75 -14.26 -8.99
N VAL A 142 12.68 -13.44 -9.50
CA VAL A 142 12.54 -11.98 -9.48
C VAL A 142 11.33 -11.53 -10.31
N GLY A 143 11.09 -12.15 -11.48
CA GLY A 143 9.89 -11.91 -12.26
C GLY A 143 8.60 -12.20 -11.50
N ALA A 144 8.56 -13.28 -10.73
CA ALA A 144 7.43 -13.62 -9.86
C ALA A 144 7.17 -12.55 -8.78
N MET A 145 8.24 -12.01 -8.18
CA MET A 145 8.14 -10.95 -7.16
C MET A 145 7.48 -9.69 -7.73
N VAL A 146 7.80 -9.32 -8.97
CA VAL A 146 7.21 -8.12 -9.63
C VAL A 146 5.69 -8.23 -9.79
N VAL A 147 5.17 -9.44 -9.94
CA VAL A 147 3.75 -9.71 -10.21
C VAL A 147 2.90 -9.72 -8.93
N GLY A 148 3.52 -9.96 -7.76
CA GLY A 148 2.84 -10.11 -6.47
C GLY A 148 2.03 -8.87 -6.05
N PRO A 149 0.70 -9.01 -5.81
CA PRO A 149 -0.16 -7.89 -5.41
C PRO A 149 -0.29 -7.72 -3.88
N GLU A 150 0.51 -8.41 -3.07
CA GLU A 150 0.34 -8.48 -1.61
C GLU A 150 0.67 -7.20 -0.85
N PHE A 151 1.36 -6.24 -1.49
CA PHE A 151 1.77 -5.01 -0.82
C PHE A 151 0.58 -4.17 -0.36
N GLY A 152 -0.44 -4.00 -1.21
CA GLY A 152 -1.64 -3.21 -0.89
C GLY A 152 -2.28 -3.63 0.43
N PRO A 153 -2.61 -4.92 0.61
CA PRO A 153 -3.08 -5.44 1.88
C PRO A 153 -2.11 -5.22 3.06
N LEU A 154 -0.82 -5.49 2.88
CA LEU A 154 0.18 -5.32 3.96
C LEU A 154 0.29 -3.85 4.42
N ALA A 155 0.31 -2.92 3.47
CA ALA A 155 0.31 -1.48 3.74
C ALA A 155 -0.97 -1.05 4.46
N ALA A 156 -2.13 -1.55 4.07
CA ALA A 156 -3.40 -1.26 4.73
C ALA A 156 -3.42 -1.76 6.19
N ILE A 157 -2.85 -2.94 6.47
CA ILE A 157 -2.70 -3.44 7.85
C ILE A 157 -1.79 -2.51 8.64
N ALA A 158 -0.65 -2.11 8.09
CA ALA A 158 0.29 -1.20 8.75
C ALA A 158 -0.38 0.15 9.08
N VAL A 159 -1.14 0.73 8.15
CA VAL A 159 -1.89 1.98 8.38
C VAL A 159 -2.96 1.81 9.45
N ALA A 160 -3.73 0.71 9.43
CA ALA A 160 -4.76 0.44 10.43
C ALA A 160 -4.16 0.25 11.84
N LEU A 161 -3.00 -0.39 11.95
CA LEU A 161 -2.27 -0.55 13.21
C LEU A 161 -1.68 0.78 13.70
N ALA A 162 -1.05 1.55 12.82
CA ALA A 162 -0.48 2.85 13.17
C ALA A 162 -1.56 3.83 13.66
N THR A 163 -2.71 3.89 12.98
CA THR A 163 -3.86 4.75 13.33
C THR A 163 -4.74 4.20 14.45
N ARG A 164 -4.44 2.99 14.98
CA ARG A 164 -5.26 2.26 15.97
C ARG A 164 -6.71 1.99 15.53
N ARG A 165 -7.01 2.03 14.22
CA ARG A 165 -8.34 1.76 13.68
C ARG A 165 -8.42 0.33 13.13
N LEU A 166 -8.43 -0.65 14.03
CA LEU A 166 -8.34 -2.08 13.67
C LEU A 166 -9.48 -2.61 12.78
N SER A 167 -10.65 -1.95 12.78
CA SER A 167 -11.75 -2.30 11.88
C SER A 167 -11.36 -2.22 10.39
N PHE A 168 -10.39 -1.37 10.04
CA PHE A 168 -9.87 -1.29 8.66
C PHE A 168 -8.87 -2.39 8.32
N ALA A 169 -8.29 -3.10 9.30
CA ALA A 169 -7.35 -4.20 9.07
C ALA A 169 -8.05 -5.51 8.64
N VAL A 170 -9.35 -5.65 8.92
CA VAL A 170 -10.09 -6.91 8.69
C VAL A 170 -10.06 -7.34 7.22
N ARG A 171 -10.41 -6.44 6.29
CA ARG A 171 -10.45 -6.76 4.85
C ARG A 171 -9.06 -7.12 4.28
N PRO A 172 -8.00 -6.34 4.53
CA PRO A 172 -6.64 -6.72 4.14
C PRO A 172 -6.16 -8.07 4.71
N VAL A 173 -6.44 -8.33 5.99
CA VAL A 173 -6.08 -9.61 6.63
C VAL A 173 -6.80 -10.77 5.97
N ILE A 174 -8.09 -10.62 5.66
CA ILE A 174 -8.86 -11.63 4.91
C ILE A 174 -8.26 -11.82 3.51
N ALA A 175 -7.89 -10.74 2.81
CA ALA A 175 -7.31 -10.82 1.47
C ALA A 175 -6.02 -11.66 1.45
N LEU A 176 -5.11 -11.46 2.42
CA LEU A 176 -3.88 -12.25 2.53
C LEU A 176 -4.14 -13.69 3.02
N SER A 177 -5.00 -13.85 4.03
CA SER A 177 -5.30 -15.14 4.65
C SER A 177 -6.08 -16.07 3.72
N VAL A 178 -6.83 -15.54 2.76
CA VAL A 178 -7.50 -16.32 1.71
C VAL A 178 -6.63 -16.41 0.46
N GLY A 179 -6.00 -15.29 0.08
CA GLY A 179 -5.24 -15.19 -1.17
C GLY A 179 -4.07 -16.15 -1.25
N PHE A 180 -3.18 -16.16 -0.25
CA PHE A 180 -2.02 -17.04 -0.26
C PHE A 180 -2.41 -18.52 -0.28
N PRO A 181 -3.33 -19.02 0.59
CA PRO A 181 -3.76 -20.41 0.52
C PRO A 181 -4.40 -20.80 -0.80
N VAL A 182 -5.25 -19.95 -1.40
CA VAL A 182 -5.84 -20.22 -2.72
C VAL A 182 -4.76 -20.28 -3.80
N ALA A 183 -3.82 -19.32 -3.81
CA ALA A 183 -2.72 -19.29 -4.77
C ALA A 183 -1.79 -20.51 -4.62
N MET A 184 -1.46 -20.88 -3.38
CA MET A 184 -0.66 -22.06 -3.07
C MET A 184 -1.37 -23.35 -3.49
N LEU A 185 -2.68 -23.47 -3.23
CA LEU A 185 -3.47 -24.63 -3.63
C LEU A 185 -3.53 -24.78 -5.16
N CYS A 186 -3.83 -23.70 -5.89
CA CYS A 186 -3.82 -23.71 -7.35
C CYS A 186 -2.44 -24.07 -7.91
N THR A 187 -1.38 -23.53 -7.32
CA THR A 187 0.00 -23.84 -7.70
C THR A 187 0.35 -25.30 -7.41
N TRP A 188 -0.09 -25.84 -6.27
CA TRP A 188 0.14 -27.23 -5.89
C TRP A 188 -0.53 -28.19 -6.87
N LEU A 189 -1.78 -27.93 -7.27
CA LEU A 189 -2.47 -28.71 -8.31
C LEU A 189 -1.72 -28.67 -9.65
N GLY A 190 -1.17 -27.51 -10.03
CA GLY A 190 -0.34 -27.36 -11.22
C GLY A 190 0.99 -28.11 -11.12
N ALA A 191 1.63 -28.07 -9.95
CA ALA A 191 2.89 -28.76 -9.68
C ALA A 191 2.71 -30.28 -9.68
N GLU A 192 1.64 -30.81 -9.09
CA GLU A 192 1.26 -32.23 -9.15
C GLU A 192 1.02 -32.69 -10.59
N ALA A 193 0.27 -31.90 -11.38
CA ALA A 193 0.05 -32.21 -12.79
C ALA A 193 1.37 -32.23 -13.59
N ALA A 194 2.29 -31.29 -13.28
CA ALA A 194 3.58 -31.24 -13.93
C ALA A 194 4.51 -32.39 -13.53
N LEU A 195 4.49 -32.79 -12.25
CA LEU A 195 5.21 -33.97 -11.76
C LEU A 195 4.68 -35.26 -12.43
N ALA A 196 3.35 -35.41 -12.51
CA ALA A 196 2.71 -36.54 -13.19
C ALA A 196 3.01 -36.58 -14.70
N ALA A 197 3.19 -35.42 -15.33
CA ALA A 197 3.62 -35.31 -16.72
C ALA A 197 5.14 -35.53 -16.92
N GLY A 198 5.91 -35.73 -15.85
CA GLY A 198 7.36 -35.91 -15.91
C GLY A 198 8.15 -34.65 -16.27
N LEU A 199 7.58 -33.46 -16.06
CA LEU A 199 8.24 -32.17 -16.36
C LEU A 199 9.39 -31.87 -15.39
N PHE A 200 9.36 -32.44 -14.18
CA PHE A 200 10.45 -32.41 -13.21
C PHE A 200 10.39 -33.65 -12.31
N THR A 201 11.45 -33.89 -11.54
CA THR A 201 11.63 -35.08 -10.70
C THR A 201 11.62 -34.74 -9.21
N ALA A 202 11.42 -35.75 -8.35
CA ALA A 202 11.29 -35.55 -6.90
C ALA A 202 12.57 -35.03 -6.21
N ASP A 203 13.73 -35.20 -6.84
CA ASP A 203 15.05 -34.73 -6.40
C ASP A 203 15.35 -33.26 -6.80
N VAL A 204 14.37 -32.55 -7.39
CA VAL A 204 14.54 -31.15 -7.85
C VAL A 204 15.02 -30.21 -6.73
N LEU A 205 14.68 -30.49 -5.47
CA LEU A 205 15.10 -29.67 -4.34
C LEU A 205 16.55 -29.93 -3.89
N ASP A 206 17.15 -31.06 -4.26
CA ASP A 206 18.52 -31.40 -3.87
C ASP A 206 19.56 -30.81 -4.85
N SER A 207 19.09 -30.33 -6.01
CA SER A 207 19.90 -29.68 -7.05
C SER A 207 19.74 -28.14 -7.13
N ALA A 208 18.87 -27.55 -6.30
CA ALA A 208 18.50 -26.12 -6.31
C ALA A 208 19.56 -25.15 -5.69
N GLY A 209 20.85 -25.46 -5.83
CA GLY A 209 21.93 -24.79 -5.10
C GLY A 209 22.13 -23.29 -5.39
N GLN A 210 21.63 -22.74 -6.51
CA GLN A 210 21.80 -21.30 -6.84
C GLN A 210 20.71 -20.41 -6.23
N VAL A 211 19.51 -20.94 -6.00
CA VAL A 211 18.37 -20.17 -5.48
C VAL A 211 18.14 -20.45 -3.99
N ASP A 212 18.89 -21.37 -3.41
CA ASP A 212 18.84 -21.76 -2.00
C ASP A 212 18.98 -20.55 -1.05
N PHE A 213 19.71 -19.49 -1.43
CA PHE A 213 19.81 -18.27 -0.62
C PHE A 213 18.48 -17.46 -0.56
N ILE A 214 17.66 -17.52 -1.60
CA ILE A 214 16.36 -16.83 -1.67
C ILE A 214 15.33 -17.57 -0.81
N TYR A 215 15.47 -18.88 -0.69
CA TYR A 215 14.53 -19.77 0.03
C TYR A 215 14.99 -20.14 1.45
N ARG A 216 16.27 -19.93 1.79
CA ARG A 216 16.79 -20.24 3.11
C ARG A 216 16.13 -19.35 4.17
N VAL A 217 15.31 -20.01 4.97
CA VAL A 217 14.78 -19.53 6.25
C VAL A 217 15.97 -19.05 7.10
N GLY A 218 15.95 -17.78 7.48
CA GLY A 218 17.08 -17.20 8.18
C GLY A 218 16.92 -15.73 8.55
N PRO A 219 17.81 -15.22 9.43
CA PRO A 219 17.74 -13.85 9.94
C PRO A 219 17.84 -12.80 8.82
N PHE A 220 18.56 -13.09 7.74
CA PHE A 220 18.67 -12.19 6.60
C PHE A 220 17.36 -12.03 5.83
N SER A 221 16.52 -13.07 5.75
CA SER A 221 15.19 -12.98 5.13
C SER A 221 14.30 -11.99 5.90
N LEU A 222 14.35 -12.04 7.24
CA LEU A 222 13.66 -11.07 8.10
C LEU A 222 14.22 -9.65 7.92
N ILE A 223 15.55 -9.49 7.87
CA ILE A 223 16.18 -8.17 7.62
C ILE A 223 15.70 -7.60 6.28
N VAL A 224 15.66 -8.42 5.22
CA VAL A 224 15.16 -8.00 3.90
C VAL A 224 13.68 -7.64 3.98
N ALA A 225 12.84 -8.44 4.66
CA ALA A 225 11.43 -8.14 4.83
C ALA A 225 11.20 -6.81 5.56
N LEU A 226 12.00 -6.52 6.60
CA LEU A 226 11.96 -5.24 7.31
C LEU A 226 12.37 -4.07 6.41
N LEU A 227 13.49 -4.19 5.67
CA LEU A 227 13.98 -3.15 4.77
C LEU A 227 13.00 -2.90 3.61
N ALA A 228 12.44 -3.97 3.03
CA ALA A 228 11.45 -3.91 1.96
C ALA A 228 10.15 -3.26 2.43
N GLY A 229 9.64 -3.66 3.61
CA GLY A 229 8.47 -3.03 4.20
C GLY A 229 8.67 -1.55 4.50
N ALA A 230 9.85 -1.18 5.00
CA ALA A 230 10.20 0.21 5.25
C ALA A 230 10.28 1.02 3.93
N ALA A 231 11.02 0.53 2.94
CA ALA A 231 11.15 1.17 1.64
C ALA A 231 9.78 1.32 0.96
N GLY A 232 8.94 0.30 1.05
CA GLY A 232 7.60 0.34 0.47
C GLY A 232 6.69 1.34 1.15
N MET A 233 6.71 1.39 2.48
CA MET A 233 5.92 2.37 3.21
C MET A 233 6.38 3.80 2.93
N ILE A 234 7.69 4.05 2.88
CA ILE A 234 8.23 5.36 2.49
C ILE A 234 7.77 5.75 1.09
N SER A 235 7.81 4.83 0.13
CA SER A 235 7.37 5.13 -1.24
C SER A 235 5.87 5.44 -1.32
N LEU A 236 5.04 4.67 -0.60
CA LEU A 236 3.59 4.90 -0.57
C LEU A 236 3.27 6.26 0.06
N VAL A 237 3.91 6.58 1.17
CA VAL A 237 3.73 7.85 1.89
C VAL A 237 4.26 9.04 1.09
N THR A 238 5.31 8.88 0.30
CA THR A 238 5.85 9.94 -0.58
C THR A 238 5.05 10.08 -1.89
N ALA A 239 4.06 9.22 -2.13
CA ALA A 239 3.35 9.09 -3.41
C ALA A 239 4.27 8.80 -4.61
N LYS A 240 5.43 8.18 -4.37
CA LYS A 240 6.30 7.66 -5.43
C LYS A 240 5.78 6.32 -5.92
N SER A 241 6.03 6.00 -7.20
CA SER A 241 5.39 4.91 -7.95
C SER A 241 5.23 3.60 -7.17
N ALA A 242 3.98 3.21 -6.91
CA ALA A 242 3.62 1.95 -6.24
C ALA A 242 4.09 0.70 -7.03
N ALA A 243 4.25 0.81 -8.35
CA ALA A 243 4.66 -0.29 -9.21
C ALA A 243 6.11 -0.77 -8.93
N LEU A 244 7.03 0.14 -8.58
CA LEU A 244 8.41 -0.23 -8.25
C LEU A 244 8.52 -0.87 -6.85
N VAL A 245 7.54 -0.60 -5.99
CA VAL A 245 7.54 -1.02 -4.59
C VAL A 245 7.07 -2.46 -4.42
N GLY A 246 6.05 -2.88 -5.17
CA GLY A 246 5.55 -4.26 -5.15
C GLY A 246 6.68 -5.26 -5.39
N VAL A 247 7.59 -4.94 -6.31
CA VAL A 247 8.79 -5.73 -6.61
C VAL A 247 9.64 -6.02 -5.38
N PHE A 248 9.92 -5.01 -4.54
CA PHE A 248 10.84 -5.15 -3.41
C PHE A 248 10.24 -5.91 -2.22
N ILE A 249 8.92 -5.98 -2.14
CA ILE A 249 8.20 -6.53 -0.98
C ILE A 249 7.91 -8.01 -1.18
N SER A 250 7.54 -8.35 -2.40
CA SER A 250 7.34 -9.74 -2.81
C SER A 250 8.65 -10.54 -2.83
N VAL A 251 9.81 -9.90 -2.61
CA VAL A 251 11.15 -10.51 -2.59
C VAL A 251 11.24 -11.72 -1.68
N THR A 252 10.42 -11.78 -0.63
CA THR A 252 10.55 -12.84 0.39
C THR A 252 9.27 -13.62 0.65
N THR A 253 8.12 -13.17 0.14
CA THR A 253 6.79 -13.74 0.40
C THR A 253 6.38 -14.71 -0.72
N VAL A 254 6.30 -14.22 -1.96
CA VAL A 254 5.95 -15.03 -3.14
C VAL A 254 6.94 -16.19 -3.37
N PRO A 255 8.27 -16.00 -3.29
CA PRO A 255 9.24 -17.10 -3.37
C PRO A 255 9.06 -18.14 -2.26
N ALA A 256 8.80 -17.71 -1.02
CA ALA A 256 8.57 -18.62 0.09
C ALA A 256 7.28 -19.44 -0.09
N ALA A 257 6.22 -18.83 -0.63
CA ALA A 257 4.98 -19.53 -0.97
C ALA A 257 5.21 -20.56 -2.10
N GLY A 258 5.89 -20.16 -3.19
CA GLY A 258 6.22 -21.05 -4.30
C GLY A 258 7.10 -22.22 -3.89
N TYR A 259 8.14 -21.96 -3.08
CA TYR A 259 9.01 -23.02 -2.53
C TYR A 259 8.24 -23.97 -1.60
N ALA A 260 7.39 -23.43 -0.72
CA ALA A 260 6.59 -24.26 0.17
C ALA A 260 5.69 -25.23 -0.61
N VAL A 261 5.12 -24.77 -1.73
CA VAL A 261 4.30 -25.60 -2.62
C VAL A 261 5.13 -26.69 -3.28
N VAL A 262 6.26 -26.35 -3.90
CA VAL A 262 7.13 -27.34 -4.56
C VAL A 262 7.63 -28.38 -3.55
N ALA A 263 8.02 -27.95 -2.35
CA ALA A 263 8.43 -28.83 -1.26
C ALA A 263 7.31 -29.77 -0.80
N ALA A 264 6.07 -29.29 -0.71
CA ALA A 264 4.93 -30.15 -0.41
C ALA A 264 4.68 -31.18 -1.54
N THR A 265 4.76 -30.77 -2.81
CA THR A 265 4.57 -31.64 -3.98
C THR A 265 5.59 -32.79 -4.03
N VAL A 266 6.86 -32.56 -3.66
CA VAL A 266 7.87 -33.63 -3.63
C VAL A 266 7.93 -34.40 -2.31
N GLY A 267 6.99 -34.15 -1.38
CA GLY A 267 6.91 -34.84 -0.09
C GLY A 267 7.88 -34.33 0.98
N ALA A 268 8.59 -33.23 0.74
CA ALA A 268 9.49 -32.57 1.69
C ALA A 268 8.72 -31.69 2.69
N TRP A 269 7.79 -32.30 3.45
CA TRP A 269 6.86 -31.61 4.35
C TRP A 269 7.53 -30.72 5.40
N GLN A 270 8.70 -31.10 5.90
CA GLN A 270 9.46 -30.28 6.84
C GLN A 270 9.91 -28.96 6.21
N ARG A 271 10.53 -29.02 5.02
CA ARG A 271 10.97 -27.83 4.27
C ARG A 271 9.78 -26.96 3.87
N ALA A 272 8.65 -27.58 3.52
CA ALA A 272 7.40 -26.87 3.24
C ALA A 272 6.91 -26.07 4.46
N ALA A 273 6.84 -26.72 5.63
CA ALA A 273 6.41 -26.09 6.87
C ALA A 273 7.35 -24.94 7.31
N GLU A 274 8.66 -25.14 7.19
CA GLU A 274 9.67 -24.10 7.47
C GLU A 274 9.47 -22.87 6.55
N SER A 275 9.25 -23.10 5.25
CA SER A 275 9.01 -22.02 4.29
C SER A 275 7.66 -21.30 4.50
N THR A 276 6.60 -22.03 4.86
CA THR A 276 5.32 -21.43 5.27
C THR A 276 5.47 -20.61 6.55
N GLY A 277 6.24 -21.08 7.52
CA GLY A 277 6.58 -20.31 8.72
C GLY A 277 7.34 -19.03 8.38
N GLN A 278 8.31 -19.10 7.48
CA GLN A 278 9.05 -17.93 7.00
C GLN A 278 8.14 -16.93 6.27
N LEU A 279 7.19 -17.39 5.45
CA LEU A 279 6.17 -16.53 4.83
C LEU A 279 5.42 -15.73 5.91
N ALA A 280 4.92 -16.39 6.96
CA ALA A 280 4.22 -15.71 8.05
C ALA A 280 5.11 -14.67 8.77
N ILE A 281 6.36 -15.03 9.07
CA ILE A 281 7.34 -14.13 9.68
C ILE A 281 7.61 -12.91 8.79
N ASN A 282 7.78 -13.11 7.49
CA ASN A 282 8.03 -12.03 6.53
C ASN A 282 6.84 -11.08 6.42
N LEU A 283 5.62 -11.60 6.34
CA LEU A 283 4.41 -10.78 6.32
C LEU A 283 4.31 -9.91 7.58
N VAL A 284 4.55 -10.50 8.76
CA VAL A 284 4.56 -9.76 10.04
C VAL A 284 5.68 -8.72 10.07
N GLY A 285 6.89 -9.09 9.63
CA GLY A 285 8.04 -8.18 9.55
C GLY A 285 7.77 -6.97 8.68
N ILE A 286 7.20 -7.17 7.48
CA ILE A 286 6.83 -6.09 6.56
C ILE A 286 5.83 -5.14 7.22
N VAL A 287 4.80 -5.68 7.89
CA VAL A 287 3.80 -4.86 8.60
C VAL A 287 4.44 -4.07 9.73
N ILE A 288 5.29 -4.70 10.56
CA ILE A 288 6.00 -4.02 11.65
C ILE A 288 6.86 -2.88 11.10
N ALA A 289 7.63 -3.12 10.04
CA ALA A 289 8.43 -2.09 9.40
C ALA A 289 7.59 -0.93 8.87
N GLY A 290 6.45 -1.22 8.23
CA GLY A 290 5.50 -0.21 7.78
C GLY A 290 4.95 0.64 8.94
N VAL A 291 4.55 0.01 10.04
CA VAL A 291 4.10 0.70 11.26
C VAL A 291 5.21 1.59 11.82
N LEU A 292 6.44 1.07 11.92
CA LEU A 292 7.59 1.83 12.43
C LEU A 292 7.87 3.06 11.57
N VAL A 293 7.83 2.94 10.24
CA VAL A 293 7.99 4.09 9.34
C VAL A 293 6.92 5.15 9.59
N LEU A 294 5.66 4.75 9.75
CA LEU A 294 4.55 5.69 10.00
C LEU A 294 4.67 6.36 11.37
N VAL A 295 5.08 5.61 12.39
CA VAL A 295 5.22 6.08 13.78
C VAL A 295 6.43 7.00 13.95
N LEU A 296 7.56 6.69 13.32
CA LEU A 296 8.81 7.42 13.48
C LEU A 296 8.87 8.71 12.64
N ARG A 297 7.95 8.91 11.69
CA ARG A 297 7.94 10.13 10.86
C ARG A 297 7.41 11.34 11.67
N PRO A 298 8.17 12.44 11.81
CA PRO A 298 7.77 13.58 12.66
C PRO A 298 6.46 14.26 12.26
N ALA A 299 6.17 14.34 10.95
CA ALA A 299 4.91 14.90 10.44
C ALA A 299 3.74 13.94 10.65
N ALA A 300 3.93 12.65 10.34
CA ALA A 300 2.94 11.60 10.59
C ALA A 300 2.59 11.52 12.09
N TRP A 301 3.57 11.60 12.99
CA TRP A 301 3.38 11.48 14.43
C TRP A 301 2.59 12.64 15.06
N ARG A 302 2.73 13.87 14.55
CA ARG A 302 1.94 15.03 15.02
C ARG A 302 0.46 14.86 14.66
N ASP A 303 0.20 14.51 13.41
CA ASP A 303 -1.17 14.30 12.91
C ASP A 303 -1.81 13.03 13.52
N LEU A 304 -1.01 11.98 13.76
CA LEU A 304 -1.46 10.75 14.42
C LEU A 304 -1.87 10.99 15.88
N ARG A 305 -1.17 11.87 16.60
CA ARG A 305 -1.55 12.26 17.97
C ARG A 305 -2.90 12.96 18.02
N GLU A 306 -3.15 13.87 17.08
CA GLU A 306 -4.44 14.54 16.95
C GLU A 306 -5.57 13.55 16.62
N GLN A 307 -5.33 12.55 15.75
CA GLN A 307 -6.33 11.53 15.40
C GLN A 307 -6.61 10.51 16.52
N VAL A 308 -5.61 10.19 17.34
CA VAL A 308 -5.70 9.18 18.41
C VAL A 308 -6.06 9.82 19.76
N GLY A 309 -6.07 11.15 19.86
CA GLY A 309 -6.37 11.89 21.09
C GLY A 309 -5.29 11.72 22.17
N LEU A 310 -4.02 11.67 21.77
CA LEU A 310 -2.84 11.55 22.64
C LEU A 310 -2.13 12.90 22.82
#